data_AF-R5IDR0-F1
#
_entry.id   AF-R5IDR0-F1
#
_cell.length_a   1.000
_cell.length_b   1.000
_cell.length_c   1.000
_cell.angle_alpha   90.00
_cell.angle_beta   90.00
_cell.angle_gamma   90.00
#
_symmetry.space_group_name_H-M   'P 1'
#
loop_
_entity.id
_entity.type
_entity.pdbx_description
1 polymer ?
#
loop_
_entity_poly.entity_id
_entity_poly.type
_entity_poly.pdbx_seq_one_letter_code
_entity_poly.pdbx_strand_id
1 'polypeptide(L)'
;MSEQANTTAAAEVSSEYLSDIRLRVRSSVDKLDGEIKDLILAARADLVRGGVLPARAADEDDPLVKQAISTYVKAEFGLDNDDADKYRASFRSQKIALSMASEYIEPTEEV
;
A
#
# COMPACT_ATOMS: atom_id res chain seq x y z
N MET A 1 10.17 -15.57 20.69
CA MET A 1 10.90 -14.33 20.35
C MET A 1 10.83 -13.99 18.85
N SER A 2 10.00 -14.69 18.07
CA SER A 2 9.91 -14.58 16.61
C SER A 2 8.77 -13.66 16.11
N GLU A 3 7.80 -13.31 16.97
CA GLU A 3 6.62 -12.53 16.55
C GLU A 3 6.93 -11.04 16.31
N GLN A 4 7.90 -10.47 17.02
CA GLN A 4 8.16 -9.03 17.01
C GLN A 4 8.94 -8.56 15.77
N ALA A 5 9.73 -9.43 15.12
CA ALA A 5 10.52 -9.05 13.94
C ALA A 5 9.65 -8.84 12.69
N ASN A 6 8.52 -9.54 12.57
CA ASN A 6 7.64 -9.44 11.41
C ASN A 6 6.68 -8.23 11.48
N THR A 7 6.53 -7.61 12.66
CA THR A 7 5.68 -6.41 12.83
C THR A 7 6.43 -5.11 12.52
N THR A 8 7.76 -5.07 12.68
CA THR A 8 8.53 -3.83 12.48
C THR A 8 8.83 -3.53 11.02
N ALA A 9 9.01 -4.54 10.16
CA ALA A 9 9.35 -4.34 8.75
C ALA A 9 8.21 -3.72 7.91
N ALA A 10 6.94 -3.91 8.32
CA ALA A 10 5.79 -3.31 7.64
C ALA A 10 5.65 -1.79 7.88
N ALA A 11 6.35 -1.24 8.90
CA ALA A 11 6.16 0.13 9.38
C ALA A 11 7.14 1.17 8.80
N GLU A 12 8.26 0.72 8.21
CA GLU A 12 9.23 1.64 7.63
C GLU A 12 8.82 2.03 6.21
N VAL A 13 8.73 3.33 5.97
CA VAL A 13 8.49 3.92 4.65
C VAL A 13 9.72 4.76 4.32
N SER A 14 10.44 4.43 3.25
CA SER A 14 11.65 5.18 2.89
C SER A 14 11.32 6.60 2.45
N SER A 15 12.27 7.53 2.61
CA SER A 15 12.10 8.92 2.19
C SER A 15 11.92 9.06 0.67
N GLU A 16 12.55 8.17 -0.10
CA GLU A 16 12.44 8.12 -1.55
C GLU A 16 11.04 7.67 -1.97
N TYR A 17 10.55 6.57 -1.38
CA TYR A 17 9.20 6.08 -1.64
C TYR A 17 8.13 7.10 -1.24
N LEU A 18 8.30 7.73 -0.08
CA LEU A 18 7.41 8.80 0.37
C LEU A 18 7.39 9.98 -0.62
N SER A 19 8.56 10.37 -1.12
CA SER A 19 8.68 11.44 -2.13
C SER A 19 7.99 11.07 -3.44
N ASP A 20 8.12 9.82 -3.88
CA ASP A 20 7.44 9.31 -5.08
C ASP A 20 5.92 9.32 -4.93
N ILE A 21 5.39 8.85 -3.80
CA ILE A 21 3.94 8.86 -3.54
C ILE A 21 3.43 10.30 -3.43
N ARG A 22 4.19 11.21 -2.81
CA ARG A 22 3.86 12.65 -2.76
C ARG A 22 3.68 13.24 -4.16
N LEU A 23 4.57 12.91 -5.09
CA LEU A 23 4.44 13.35 -6.49
C LEU A 23 3.18 12.78 -7.16
N ARG A 24 2.79 11.55 -6.82
CA ARG A 24 1.59 10.90 -7.39
C ARG A 24 0.28 11.57 -6.95
N VAL A 25 0.23 12.14 -5.75
CA VAL A 25 -0.90 12.99 -5.29
C VAL A 25 -0.76 14.46 -5.68
N ARG A 26 0.26 14.80 -6.49
CA ARG A 26 0.52 16.17 -7.01
C ARG A 26 0.76 17.21 -5.90
N SER A 27 1.24 16.78 -4.73
CA SER A 27 1.68 17.70 -3.68
C SER A 27 3.11 18.17 -3.95
N SER A 28 3.35 19.47 -3.84
CA SER A 28 4.69 20.08 -3.93
C SER A 28 5.30 20.40 -2.55
N VAL A 29 4.58 20.10 -1.46
CA VAL A 29 4.97 20.40 -0.08
C VAL A 29 5.13 19.12 0.73
N ASP A 30 6.12 19.10 1.61
CA ASP A 30 6.46 18.00 2.51
C ASP A 30 5.72 18.07 3.85
N LYS A 31 5.07 19.19 4.19
CA LYS A 31 4.30 19.35 5.43
C LYS A 31 3.17 18.34 5.61
N LEU A 32 2.75 17.66 4.54
CA LEU A 32 1.71 16.62 4.54
C LEU A 32 2.29 15.20 4.43
N ASP A 33 3.62 15.04 4.43
CA ASP A 33 4.29 13.75 4.34
C ASP A 33 3.89 12.79 5.47
N GLY A 34 3.55 13.33 6.66
CA GLY A 34 3.01 12.53 7.76
C GLY A 34 1.71 11.83 7.41
N GLU A 35 0.74 12.55 6.84
CA GLU A 35 -0.54 12.00 6.39
C GLU A 35 -0.33 10.98 5.25
N ILE A 36 0.54 11.30 4.28
CA ILE A 36 0.87 10.38 3.19
C ILE A 36 1.47 9.09 3.74
N LYS A 37 2.38 9.18 4.72
CA LYS A 37 2.96 8.01 5.38
C LYS A 37 1.89 7.17 6.07
N ASP A 38 0.99 7.79 6.82
CA ASP A 38 -0.10 7.07 7.50
C ASP A 38 -1.01 6.35 6.50
N LEU A 39 -1.32 6.99 5.36
CA LEU A 39 -2.10 6.36 4.29
C LEU A 39 -1.37 5.22 3.59
N ILE A 40 -0.05 5.32 3.40
CA ILE A 40 0.78 4.21 2.89
C ILE A 40 0.67 3.00 3.84
N LEU A 41 0.83 3.24 5.14
CA LEU A 41 0.74 2.18 6.16
C LEU A 41 -0.66 1.56 6.22
N ALA A 42 -1.71 2.38 6.11
CA ALA A 42 -3.09 1.91 6.03
C ALA A 42 -3.33 1.03 4.79
N ALA A 43 -2.80 1.43 3.62
CA ALA A 43 -2.89 0.65 2.39
C ALA A 43 -2.19 -0.70 2.52
N ARG A 44 -0.96 -0.73 3.07
CA ARG A 44 -0.20 -1.97 3.32
C ARG A 44 -0.98 -2.90 4.23
N ALA A 45 -1.51 -2.39 5.34
CA ALA A 45 -2.32 -3.17 6.26
C ALA A 45 -3.58 -3.74 5.59
N ASP A 46 -4.24 -2.98 4.70
CA ASP A 46 -5.42 -3.46 3.99
C ASP A 46 -5.09 -4.51 2.92
N LEU A 47 -3.93 -4.43 2.25
CA LEU A 47 -3.44 -5.48 1.37
C LEU A 47 -3.19 -6.77 2.15
N VAL A 48 -2.51 -6.69 3.30
CA VAL A 48 -2.26 -7.85 4.17
C VAL A 48 -3.56 -8.46 4.68
N ARG A 49 -4.51 -7.64 5.10
CA ARG A 49 -5.86 -8.09 5.49
C ARG A 49 -6.60 -8.78 4.33
N GLY A 50 -6.25 -8.45 3.09
CA GLY A 50 -6.75 -9.09 1.87
C GLY A 50 -6.06 -10.41 1.52
N GLY A 51 -5.04 -10.85 2.27
CA GLY A 51 -4.30 -12.09 2.03
C GLY A 51 -2.97 -11.91 1.30
N VAL A 52 -2.56 -10.67 0.99
CA VAL A 52 -1.22 -10.41 0.43
C VAL A 52 -0.16 -10.62 1.50
N LEU A 53 0.95 -11.27 1.17
CA LEU A 53 2.08 -11.49 2.07
C LEU A 53 2.60 -10.15 2.63
N PRO A 54 2.87 -10.04 3.95
CA PRO A 54 3.42 -8.83 4.55
C PRO A 54 4.71 -8.34 3.87
N ALA A 55 5.60 -9.26 3.51
CA ALA A 55 6.85 -8.94 2.81
C ALA A 55 6.61 -8.32 1.43
N ARG A 56 5.56 -8.76 0.72
CA ARG A 56 5.18 -8.21 -0.59
C ARG A 56 4.48 -6.86 -0.44
N ALA A 57 3.56 -6.74 0.51
CA ALA A 57 2.90 -5.46 0.78
C ALA A 57 3.90 -4.36 1.22
N ALA A 58 5.00 -4.74 1.87
CA ALA A 58 6.07 -3.84 2.28
C ALA A 58 7.12 -3.57 1.19
N ASP A 59 7.10 -4.30 0.07
CA ASP A 59 8.06 -4.16 -1.02
C ASP A 59 7.84 -2.83 -1.78
N GLU A 60 8.77 -1.89 -1.60
CA GLU A 60 8.72 -0.56 -2.21
C GLU A 60 9.15 -0.56 -3.69
N ASP A 61 9.83 -1.61 -4.13
CA ASP A 61 10.32 -1.80 -5.50
C ASP A 61 9.31 -2.56 -6.37
N ASP A 62 8.33 -3.24 -5.75
CA ASP A 62 7.27 -3.94 -6.46
C ASP A 62 6.32 -2.95 -7.18
N PRO A 63 6.26 -2.99 -8.53
CA PRO A 63 5.49 -2.00 -9.28
C PRO A 63 3.98 -2.13 -9.09
N LEU A 64 3.46 -3.34 -8.84
CA LEU A 64 2.03 -3.57 -8.65
C LEU A 64 1.59 -3.14 -7.26
N VAL A 65 2.39 -3.44 -6.23
CA VAL A 65 2.16 -2.98 -4.86
C VAL A 65 2.24 -1.47 -4.78
N LYS A 66 3.27 -0.85 -5.38
CA LYS A 66 3.40 0.61 -5.45
C LYS A 66 2.21 1.25 -6.14
N GLN A 67 1.71 0.64 -7.22
CA GLN A 67 0.51 1.15 -7.90
C GLN A 67 -0.74 1.04 -7.03
N ALA A 68 -0.92 -0.06 -6.30
CA ALA A 68 -2.04 -0.25 -5.39
C ALA A 68 -2.02 0.78 -4.25
N ILE A 69 -0.89 0.92 -3.56
CA ILE A 69 -0.71 1.89 -2.48
C ILE A 69 -0.95 3.32 -2.99
N SER A 70 -0.39 3.68 -4.14
CA SER A 70 -0.61 5.00 -4.74
C SER A 70 -2.08 5.27 -5.04
N THR A 71 -2.81 4.25 -5.51
CA THR A 71 -4.24 4.36 -5.82
C THR A 71 -5.05 4.58 -4.55
N TYR A 72 -4.70 3.88 -3.47
CA TYR A 72 -5.30 4.10 -2.16
C TYR A 72 -5.01 5.51 -1.62
N VAL A 73 -3.75 5.94 -1.62
CA VAL A 73 -3.38 7.28 -1.16
C VAL A 73 -4.10 8.35 -1.99
N LYS A 74 -4.19 8.20 -3.31
CA LYS A 74 -5.00 9.11 -4.15
C LYS A 74 -6.47 9.16 -3.78
N ALA A 75 -7.03 8.06 -3.28
CA ALA A 75 -8.43 8.01 -2.88
C ALA A 75 -8.68 8.75 -1.56
N GLU A 76 -7.77 8.61 -0.60
CA GLU A 76 -7.96 9.06 0.78
C GLU A 76 -7.24 10.37 1.14
N PHE A 77 -6.28 10.82 0.32
CA PHE A 77 -5.52 12.04 0.59
C PHE A 77 -6.34 13.29 0.25
N GLY A 78 -6.48 14.17 1.23
CA GLY A 78 -7.29 15.38 1.12
C GLY A 78 -8.80 15.12 1.21
N LEU A 79 -9.56 16.17 1.53
CA LEU A 79 -11.00 16.06 1.81
C LEU A 79 -11.90 16.20 0.57
N ASP A 80 -11.45 16.94 -0.44
CA ASP A 80 -12.24 17.29 -1.63
C ASP A 80 -11.73 16.55 -2.87
N ASN A 81 -12.12 15.28 -3.02
CA ASN A 81 -11.74 14.44 -4.15
C ASN A 81 -12.97 13.77 -4.80
N ASP A 82 -13.45 14.34 -5.90
CA ASP A 82 -14.61 13.84 -6.67
C ASP A 82 -14.38 12.43 -7.25
N ASP A 83 -13.12 12.01 -7.40
CA ASP A 83 -12.75 10.71 -7.94
C ASP A 83 -12.42 9.67 -6.84
N ALA A 84 -12.57 10.03 -5.55
CA ALA A 84 -12.21 9.17 -4.42
C ALA A 84 -12.81 7.76 -4.54
N ASP A 85 -14.11 7.66 -4.81
CA ASP A 85 -14.79 6.37 -4.91
C ASP A 85 -14.32 5.54 -6.12
N LYS A 86 -13.91 6.18 -7.22
CA LYS A 86 -13.33 5.49 -8.38
C LYS A 86 -11.96 4.91 -8.02
N TYR A 87 -11.13 5.66 -7.31
CA TYR A 87 -9.84 5.17 -6.83
C TYR A 87 -10.01 4.06 -5.80
N ARG A 88 -10.97 4.17 -4.86
CA ARG A 88 -11.31 3.07 -3.93
C ARG A 88 -11.72 1.80 -4.67
N ALA A 89 -12.55 1.91 -5.71
CA ALA A 89 -12.93 0.78 -6.54
C ALA A 89 -11.72 0.17 -7.26
N SER A 90 -10.86 0.99 -7.84
CA SER A 90 -9.63 0.54 -8.51
C SER A 90 -8.69 -0.18 -7.54
N PHE A 91 -8.48 0.37 -6.35
CA PHE A 91 -7.69 -0.25 -5.30
C PHE A 91 -8.27 -1.60 -4.85
N ARG A 92 -9.61 -1.70 -4.68
CA ARG A 92 -10.27 -2.98 -4.37
C ARG A 92 -9.98 -4.04 -5.44
N SER A 93 -10.07 -3.68 -6.71
CA SER A 93 -9.76 -4.60 -7.82
C SER A 93 -8.30 -5.03 -7.83
N GLN A 94 -7.36 -4.10 -7.59
CA GLN A 94 -5.93 -4.40 -7.48
C GLN A 94 -5.65 -5.33 -6.30
N LYS A 95 -6.25 -5.06 -5.14
CA LYS A 95 -6.13 -5.91 -3.94
C LYS A 95 -6.62 -7.33 -4.21
N ILE A 96 -7.78 -7.47 -4.87
CA ILE A 96 -8.32 -8.79 -5.24
C ILE A 96 -7.34 -9.51 -6.18
N ALA A 97 -6.83 -8.83 -7.21
CA ALA A 97 -5.87 -9.44 -8.14
C ALA A 97 -4.59 -9.92 -7.42
N LEU A 98 -4.01 -9.09 -6.54
CA LEU A 98 -2.85 -9.45 -5.74
C LEU A 98 -3.14 -10.63 -4.80
N SER A 99 -4.32 -10.68 -4.18
CA SER A 99 -4.72 -11.77 -3.29
C SER A 99 -4.98 -13.13 -3.98
N MET A 100 -4.96 -13.18 -5.31
CA MET A 100 -5.10 -14.42 -6.07
C MET A 100 -3.83 -14.80 -6.83
N ALA A 101 -2.83 -13.93 -6.87
CA ALA A 101 -1.58 -14.17 -7.57
C ALA A 101 -0.63 -14.96 -6.65
N SER A 102 -0.20 -16.14 -7.09
CA SER A 102 0.66 -17.05 -6.32
C SER A 102 1.96 -16.40 -5.81
N GLU A 103 2.50 -15.42 -6.54
CA GLU A 103 3.70 -14.66 -6.15
C GLU A 103 3.50 -13.76 -4.92
N TYR A 104 2.25 -13.47 -4.58
CA TYR A 104 1.83 -12.49 -3.57
C TYR A 104 1.13 -13.09 -2.36
N ILE A 105 0.84 -14.39 -2.37
CA ILE A 105 0.12 -15.09 -1.30
C ILE A 105 0.95 -16.25 -0.75
N GLU A 106 0.58 -16.75 0.43
CA GLU A 106 1.19 -17.97 0.95
C GLU A 106 0.96 -19.13 -0.03
N PRO A 107 2.00 -19.94 -0.34
CA PRO A 107 1.82 -21.09 -1.20
C PRO A 107 0.87 -22.07 -0.52
N THR A 108 -0.19 -22.46 -1.23
CA THR A 108 -1.08 -23.52 -0.78
C THR A 108 -0.29 -24.83 -0.80
N GLU A 109 0.01 -25.39 0.36
CA GLU A 109 0.52 -26.75 0.46
C GLU A 109 -0.53 -27.70 -0.15
N GLU A 110 -0.22 -28.32 -1.28
CA GLU A 110 -1.07 -29.37 -1.85
C GLU A 110 -1.04 -30.58 -0.90
N VAL A 111 -2.13 -30.75 -0.15
CA VAL A 111 -2.42 -31.93 0.69
C VAL A 111 -2.87 -33.13 -0.13
#